data_AF-A0A6C1BNR9-F1
#
_entry.id   AF-A0A6C1BNR9-F1
#
_cell.length_a   1.000
_cell.length_b   1.000
_cell.length_c   1.000
_cell.angle_alpha   90.00
_cell.angle_beta   90.00
_cell.angle_gamma   90.00
#
_symmetry.space_group_name_H-M   'P 1'
#
loop_
_entity.id
_entity.type
_entity.pdbx_description
1 polymer ?
#
loop_
_entity_poly.entity_id
_entity_poly.type
_entity_poly.pdbx_seq_one_letter_code
_entity_poly.pdbx_strand_id
1 'polypeptide(L)'
;MQTTIKEIIRQECRNRGISLYKLAKDLGINLSYLSAVLSLTKVSRPTIFKIADYLHRPDLLFVYEKELRSRVVESKSEKSTQESTINKGGEEDVRGSL
;
A
#
# COMPACT_ATOMS: atom_id res chain seq x y z
N MET A 1 11.53 -17.18 -7.88
CA MET A 1 11.45 -16.14 -6.83
C MET A 1 10.73 -14.95 -7.45
N GLN A 2 9.62 -14.46 -6.87
CA GLN A 2 8.96 -13.26 -7.39
C GLN A 2 9.81 -12.05 -7.00
N THR A 3 10.35 -11.33 -7.98
CA THR A 3 11.14 -10.12 -7.74
C THR A 3 10.22 -9.00 -7.27
N THR A 4 10.39 -8.57 -6.03
CA THR A 4 9.57 -7.49 -5.45
C THR A 4 10.05 -6.11 -5.88
N ILE A 5 9.17 -5.10 -5.90
CA ILE A 5 9.54 -3.72 -6.21
C ILE A 5 10.64 -3.19 -5.29
N LYS A 6 10.62 -3.62 -4.02
CA LYS A 6 11.67 -3.35 -3.04
C LYS A 6 13.03 -3.87 -3.50
N GLU A 7 13.09 -5.08 -4.02
CA GLU A 7 14.33 -5.67 -4.52
C GLU A 7 14.82 -4.97 -5.79
N ILE A 8 13.93 -4.63 -6.71
CA ILE A 8 14.27 -3.90 -7.94
C ILE A 8 14.91 -2.56 -7.58
N ILE A 9 14.27 -1.79 -6.69
CA ILE A 9 14.78 -0.48 -6.26
C ILE A 9 16.11 -0.63 -5.50
N ARG A 10 16.24 -1.63 -4.62
CA ARG A 10 17.52 -1.88 -3.93
C ARG A 10 18.64 -2.26 -4.89
N GLN A 11 18.34 -3.08 -5.90
CA GLN A 11 19.33 -3.47 -6.87
C GLN A 11 19.76 -2.28 -7.73
N GLU A 12 18.82 -1.45 -8.15
CA GLU A 12 19.12 -0.26 -8.94
C GLU A 12 19.93 0.76 -8.14
N CYS A 13 19.62 0.97 -6.86
CA CYS A 13 20.43 1.80 -5.97
C CYS A 13 21.87 1.24 -5.85
N ARG A 14 22.04 -0.08 -5.72
CA ARG A 14 23.36 -0.72 -5.67
C ARG A 14 24.13 -0.55 -6.98
N ASN A 15 23.47 -0.72 -8.11
CA ASN A 15 24.07 -0.51 -9.43
C ASN A 15 24.60 0.92 -9.62
N ARG A 16 23.95 1.90 -8.97
CA ARG A 16 24.34 3.33 -8.98
C ARG A 16 25.27 3.73 -7.83
N GLY A 17 25.66 2.78 -6.97
CA GLY A 17 26.51 3.06 -5.81
C GLY A 17 25.85 3.93 -4.73
N ILE A 18 24.51 4.03 -4.71
CA ILE A 18 23.78 4.82 -3.71
C ILE A 18 23.07 3.92 -2.70
N SER A 19 22.93 4.42 -1.47
CA SER A 19 22.16 3.75 -0.43
C SER A 19 20.69 4.16 -0.49
N LEU A 20 19.80 3.33 0.08
CA LEU A 20 18.40 3.71 0.28
C LEU A 20 18.25 4.98 1.15
N TYR A 21 19.17 5.19 2.09
CA TYR A 21 19.22 6.41 2.88
C TYR A 21 19.50 7.64 2.00
N LYS A 22 20.48 7.54 1.09
CA LYS A 22 20.81 8.60 0.14
C LYS A 22 19.63 8.90 -0.79
N LEU A 23 18.97 7.85 -1.31
CA LEU A 23 17.74 8.00 -2.10
C LEU A 23 16.66 8.76 -1.32
N ALA A 24 16.38 8.35 -0.07
CA ALA A 24 15.38 9.01 0.77
C ALA A 24 15.72 10.49 0.99
N LYS A 25 16.99 10.78 1.29
CA LYS A 25 17.49 12.14 1.48
C LYS A 25 17.34 13.00 0.22
N ASP A 26 17.72 12.47 -0.93
CA ASP A 26 17.68 13.20 -2.21
C ASP A 26 16.23 13.47 -2.66
N LEU A 27 15.29 12.58 -2.34
CA LEU A 27 13.87 12.77 -2.59
C LEU A 27 13.18 13.66 -1.53
N GLY A 28 13.87 14.03 -0.45
CA GLY A 28 13.30 14.78 0.67
C GLY A 28 12.26 13.99 1.47
N ILE A 29 12.41 12.66 1.55
CA ILE A 29 11.44 11.76 2.17
C ILE A 29 12.05 11.08 3.40
N ASN A 30 11.26 10.88 4.44
CA ASN A 30 11.69 10.11 5.61
C ASN A 30 11.98 8.63 5.25
N LEU A 31 13.10 8.09 5.72
CA LEU A 31 13.52 6.71 5.40
C LEU A 31 12.49 5.66 5.85
N SER A 32 11.88 5.83 7.03
CA SER A 32 10.86 4.91 7.54
C SER A 32 9.60 4.94 6.67
N TYR A 33 9.23 6.12 6.17
CA TYR A 33 8.12 6.25 5.21
C TYR A 33 8.47 5.58 3.88
N LEU A 34 9.67 5.82 3.33
CA LEU A 34 10.14 5.14 2.12
C LEU A 34 10.09 3.61 2.30
N SER A 35 10.60 3.10 3.42
CA SER A 35 10.56 1.66 3.73
C SER A 35 9.14 1.10 3.74
N ALA A 36 8.18 1.82 4.36
CA ALA A 36 6.78 1.43 4.40
C ALA A 36 6.11 1.43 3.01
N VAL A 37 6.51 2.34 2.12
CA VAL A 37 6.04 2.37 0.73
C VAL A 37 6.61 1.18 -0.06
N LEU A 38 7.90 0.89 0.10
CA LEU A 38 8.57 -0.23 -0.56
C LEU A 38 8.07 -1.61 -0.08
N SER A 39 7.64 -1.73 1.17
CA SER A 39 7.03 -2.95 1.71
C SER A 39 5.54 -3.11 1.37
N LEU A 40 4.97 -2.13 0.64
CA LEU A 40 3.53 -2.01 0.34
C LEU A 40 2.65 -1.90 1.60
N THR A 41 3.24 -1.58 2.76
CA THR A 41 2.48 -1.33 4.00
C THR A 41 1.76 0.01 3.93
N LYS A 42 2.33 0.98 3.19
CA LYS A 42 1.67 2.24 2.82
C LYS A 42 1.61 2.38 1.32
N VAL A 43 0.43 2.72 0.80
CA VAL A 43 0.24 2.99 -0.62
C VAL A 43 0.57 4.45 -0.91
N SER A 44 1.48 4.70 -1.85
CA SER A 44 1.86 6.06 -2.25
C SER A 44 2.41 6.09 -3.67
N ARG A 45 1.50 6.20 -4.64
CA ARG A 45 1.84 6.36 -6.06
C ARG A 45 2.76 7.56 -6.34
N PRO A 46 2.57 8.75 -5.71
CA PRO A 46 3.46 9.89 -5.93
C PRO A 46 4.90 9.61 -5.52
N THR A 47 5.10 8.81 -4.46
CA THR A 47 6.44 8.43 -3.99
C THR A 47 7.11 7.50 -4.99
N ILE A 48 6.39 6.50 -5.49
CA ILE A 48 6.90 5.60 -6.53
C ILE A 48 7.22 6.36 -7.81
N PHE A 49 6.40 7.33 -8.20
CA PHE A 49 6.68 8.19 -9.36
C PHE A 49 8.00 8.95 -9.19
N LYS A 50 8.23 9.58 -8.04
CA LYS A 50 9.49 10.27 -7.74
C LYS A 50 10.71 9.33 -7.77
N ILE A 51 10.56 8.11 -7.26
CA ILE A 51 11.63 7.11 -7.30
C ILE A 51 11.90 6.67 -8.74
N ALA A 52 10.85 6.44 -9.53
CA ALA A 52 10.96 6.07 -10.94
C ALA A 52 11.65 7.15 -11.77
N ASP A 53 11.32 8.41 -11.53
CA ASP A 53 11.95 9.56 -12.16
C ASP A 53 13.44 9.66 -11.79
N TYR A 54 13.75 9.62 -10.49
CA TYR A 54 15.13 9.67 -9.98
C TYR A 54 15.99 8.50 -10.49
N LEU A 55 15.40 7.31 -10.61
CA LEU A 55 16.08 6.12 -11.12
C LEU A 55 15.96 5.98 -12.65
N HIS A 56 15.32 6.90 -13.37
CA HIS A 56 15.04 6.79 -14.81
C HIS A 56 14.44 5.42 -15.21
N ARG A 57 13.53 4.90 -14.39
CA ARG A 57 12.92 3.56 -14.50
C ARG A 57 11.39 3.68 -14.45
N PRO A 58 10.74 4.11 -15.56
CA PRO A 58 9.29 4.30 -15.60
C PRO A 58 8.51 2.97 -15.44
N ASP A 59 9.15 1.84 -15.70
CA ASP A 59 8.64 0.49 -15.48
C ASP A 59 8.26 0.23 -14.01
N LEU A 60 8.88 0.94 -13.06
CA LEU A 60 8.60 0.79 -11.62
C LEU A 60 7.14 1.08 -11.26
N LEU A 61 6.46 1.99 -11.97
CA LEU A 61 5.05 2.24 -11.73
C LEU A 61 4.19 1.02 -12.08
N PHE A 62 4.50 0.37 -13.21
CA PHE A 62 3.76 -0.81 -13.65
C PHE A 62 3.96 -1.99 -12.69
N VAL A 63 5.21 -2.21 -12.26
CA VAL A 63 5.52 -3.26 -11.27
C VAL A 63 4.79 -3.01 -9.96
N TYR A 64 4.77 -1.76 -9.49
CA TYR A 64 4.06 -1.37 -8.27
C TYR A 64 2.56 -1.67 -8.33
N GLU A 65 1.90 -1.25 -9.41
CA GLU A 65 0.46 -1.49 -9.58
C GLU A 65 0.13 -2.98 -9.70
N LYS A 66 1.00 -3.75 -10.36
CA LYS A 66 0.85 -5.21 -10.46
C LYS A 66 0.90 -5.85 -9.07
N GLU A 67 1.88 -5.50 -8.24
CA GLU A 67 1.98 -6.05 -6.89
C GLU A 67 0.85 -5.63 -5.96
N LEU A 68 0.40 -4.36 -6.05
CA LEU A 68 -0.75 -3.90 -5.29
C LEU A 68 -2.01 -4.70 -5.62
N ARG A 69 -2.25 -4.97 -6.91
CA ARG A 69 -3.40 -5.76 -7.35
C ARG A 69 -3.34 -7.20 -6.84
N SER A 70 -2.18 -7.85 -6.89
CA SER A 70 -2.01 -9.22 -6.38
C SER A 70 -2.42 -9.34 -4.90
N ARG A 71 -2.05 -8.36 -4.06
CA ARG A 71 -2.44 -8.36 -2.64
C ARG A 71 -3.94 -8.20 -2.41
N VAL A 72 -4.61 -7.39 -3.22
CA VAL A 72 -6.06 -7.19 -3.13
C VAL A 72 -6.81 -8.47 -3.49
N VAL A 73 -6.30 -9.26 -4.44
CA VAL A 73 -6.92 -10.52 -4.85
C VAL A 73 -6.79 -11.59 -3.77
N GLU A 74 -5.63 -11.70 -3.10
CA GLU A 74 -5.46 -12.59 -1.95
C GLU A 74 -6.39 -12.21 -0.78
N SER A 75 -6.59 -10.91 -0.54
CA SER A 75 -7.45 -10.41 0.55
C SER A 75 -8.95 -10.63 0.33
N LYS A 76 -9.38 -10.91 -0.91
CA LYS A 76 -10.79 -11.13 -1.27
C LYS A 76 -11.23 -12.59 -1.16
N SER A 77 -10.31 -13.53 -1.01
CA SER A 77 -10.65 -14.95 -0.83
C SER A 77 -11.11 -15.28 0.60
N GLU A 78 -10.98 -14.36 1.56
CA GLU A 78 -11.35 -14.58 2.98
C GLU A 78 -12.30 -13.53 3.57
N LYS A 79 -13.09 -12.82 2.76
CA LYS A 79 -14.25 -12.08 3.29
C LYS A 79 -15.54 -12.85 3.03
N SER A 80 -15.67 -13.91 3.82
CA SER A 80 -16.95 -14.54 4.18
C SER A 80 -17.97 -13.46 4.55
N THR A 81 -19.12 -13.55 3.90
CA THR A 81 -20.36 -12.84 4.17
C THR A 81 -20.67 -12.82 5.66
N GLN A 82 -20.61 -11.63 6.29
CA GLN A 82 -21.42 -11.38 7.48
C GLN A 82 -22.66 -10.62 7.01
N GLU A 83 -23.65 -11.43 6.65
CA GLU A 83 -25.06 -11.07 6.54
C GLU A 83 -25.44 -10.33 7.83
N SER A 84 -25.88 -9.10 7.69
CA SER A 84 -26.30 -8.27 8.81
C SER A 84 -27.53 -8.89 9.44
N THR A 85 -27.37 -9.48 10.61
CA THR A 85 -28.44 -9.92 11.50
C THR A 85 -29.41 -8.77 11.72
N ILE A 86 -30.63 -8.93 11.19
CA ILE A 86 -31.78 -8.08 11.46
C ILE A 86 -32.13 -8.25 12.94
N ASN A 87 -31.71 -7.30 13.77
CA ASN A 87 -32.17 -7.21 15.16
C ASN A 87 -33.61 -6.66 15.15
N LYS A 88 -34.59 -7.56 15.26
CA LYS A 88 -35.93 -7.26 15.78
C LYS A 88 -35.99 -7.69 17.25
N GLY A 89 -35.74 -6.75 18.15
CA GLY A 89 -36.34 -6.72 19.49
C GLY A 89 -37.01 -5.35 19.59
N GLY A 90 -38.27 -5.18 19.97
CA GLY A 90 -39.03 -5.90 20.98
C GLY A 90 -39.24 -4.93 22.14
N GLU A 91 -40.49 -4.44 22.27
CA GLU A 91 -41.18 -3.94 23.50
C GLU A 91 -40.51 -2.77 24.27
N GLU A 92 -41.15 -1.79 24.90
CA GLU A 92 -42.54 -1.56 25.32
C GLU A 92 -42.65 -0.11 25.85
N ASP A 93 -43.83 0.49 25.62
CA ASP A 93 -44.63 1.31 26.54
C ASP A 93 -44.24 2.75 27.02
N VAL A 94 -45.34 3.49 27.30
CA VAL A 94 -45.54 4.61 28.24
C VAL A 94 -45.62 6.07 27.71
N ARG A 95 -46.89 6.51 27.61
CA ARG A 95 -47.51 7.83 27.93
C ARG A 95 -47.28 9.07 27.04
N GLY A 96 -48.41 9.71 26.69
CA GLY A 96 -48.46 11.17 26.54
C GLY A 96 -49.69 11.76 25.83
N SER A 97 -50.78 11.94 26.58
CA SER A 97 -51.75 13.06 26.55
C SER A 97 -52.25 13.67 25.22
N LEU A 98 -53.57 13.56 24.97
CA LEU A 98 -54.58 14.63 25.13
C LEU A 98 -55.98 14.11 24.80
#